data_AF-A0A257GTH0-F1
#
_entry.id   AF-A0A257GTH0-F1
#
_cell.length_a   1.000
_cell.length_b   1.000
_cell.length_c   1.000
_cell.angle_alpha   90.00
_cell.angle_beta   90.00
_cell.angle_gamma   90.00
#
_symmetry.space_group_name_H-M   'P 1'
#
loop_
_entity.id
_entity.type
_entity.pdbx_description
1 polymer ?
#
loop_
_entity_poly.entity_id
_entity_poly.type
_entity_poly.pdbx_seq_one_letter_code
_entity_poly.pdbx_strand_id
1 'polypeptide(L)'
;HTRSAYAPQVLTYREKGCPITAREWYGMVLPGKAKPDVVQRANAAFKAVLAQPDLVDSYSALGLEVAYSTPGQLTEILKADSEEWRDVIKRIGFSAES
;
A
#
# COMPACT_ATOMS: atom_id res chain seq x y z
N HIS A 1 -6.94 1.94 13.29
CA HIS A 1 -6.87 0.69 12.51
C HIS A 1 -8.26 0.16 12.33
N THR A 2 -8.68 0.04 11.08
CA THR A 2 -9.98 -0.54 10.72
C THR A 2 -9.79 -2.04 10.57
N ARG A 3 -10.78 -2.84 11.00
CA ARG A 3 -10.77 -4.29 10.74
C ARG A 3 -10.91 -4.56 9.25
N SER A 4 -10.44 -5.72 8.80
CA SER A 4 -10.65 -6.17 7.42
C SER A 4 -12.14 -6.29 7.13
N ALA A 5 -12.59 -5.74 6.00
CA ALA A 5 -13.95 -5.93 5.52
C ALA A 5 -14.25 -7.41 5.18
N TYR A 6 -13.22 -8.18 4.85
CA TYR A 6 -13.31 -9.60 4.51
C TYR A 6 -13.34 -10.53 5.72
N ALA A 7 -12.93 -10.04 6.90
CA ALA A 7 -12.91 -10.81 8.15
C ALA A 7 -13.25 -9.93 9.37
N PRO A 8 -14.45 -9.29 9.41
CA PRO A 8 -14.80 -8.27 10.41
C PRO A 8 -14.88 -8.80 11.85
N GLN A 9 -15.10 -10.11 12.00
CA GLN A 9 -15.15 -10.82 13.28
C GLN A 9 -13.77 -11.16 13.84
N VAL A 10 -12.72 -11.07 13.03
CA VAL A 10 -11.35 -11.41 13.45
C VAL A 10 -10.71 -10.16 14.09
N LEU A 11 -10.28 -10.31 15.35
CA LEU A 11 -9.54 -9.27 16.05
C LEU A 11 -8.16 -9.06 15.42
N THR A 12 -7.79 -7.81 15.23
CA THR A 12 -6.43 -7.39 14.86
C THR A 12 -5.43 -7.69 15.97
N TYR A 13 -4.13 -7.74 15.64
CA TYR A 13 -3.07 -7.89 16.64
C TYR A 13 -3.09 -6.76 17.69
N ARG A 14 -3.38 -5.53 17.26
CA ARG A 14 -3.50 -4.38 18.18
C ARG A 14 -4.64 -4.52 19.18
N GLU A 15 -5.80 -5.04 18.75
CA GLU A 15 -6.93 -5.30 19.66
C GLU A 15 -6.61 -6.41 20.67
N LYS A 16 -5.64 -7.28 20.38
CA LYS A 16 -5.12 -8.30 21.30
C LYS A 16 -3.96 -7.79 22.17
N GLY A 17 -3.63 -6.50 22.12
CA GLY A 17 -2.53 -5.91 22.90
C GLY A 17 -1.14 -6.08 22.29
N CYS A 18 -1.03 -6.65 21.10
CA CYS A 18 0.25 -6.75 20.37
C CYS A 18 0.44 -5.49 19.52
N PRO A 19 1.54 -4.73 19.65
CA PRO A 19 1.77 -3.49 18.91
C PRO A 19 2.24 -3.74 17.47
N ILE A 20 1.59 -4.67 16.77
CA ILE A 20 1.95 -5.12 15.42
C ILE A 20 0.85 -4.72 14.44
N THR A 21 1.26 -4.18 13.31
CA THR A 21 0.42 -3.87 12.16
C THR A 21 1.12 -4.33 10.91
N ALA A 22 0.53 -5.29 10.20
CA ALA A 22 0.99 -5.67 8.88
C ALA A 22 0.08 -5.01 7.84
N ARG A 23 0.68 -4.33 6.87
CA ARG A 23 -0.02 -3.73 5.74
C ARG A 23 0.75 -4.09 4.48
N GLU A 24 0.06 -4.68 3.55
CA GLU A 24 0.56 -4.95 2.20
C GLU A 24 -0.18 -4.03 1.24
N TRP A 25 0.53 -3.50 0.26
CA TRP A 25 -0.05 -2.64 -0.77
C TRP A 25 0.72 -2.79 -2.08
N TYR A 26 0.05 -2.44 -3.16
CA TYR A 26 0.60 -2.42 -4.51
C TYR A 26 0.54 -1.00 -5.05
N GLY A 27 1.59 -0.58 -5.76
CA GLY A 27 1.66 0.75 -6.35
C GLY A 27 2.36 0.71 -7.70
N MET A 28 2.03 1.71 -8.53
CA MET A 28 2.62 1.86 -9.86
C MET A 28 3.69 2.94 -9.81
N VAL A 29 4.88 2.61 -10.30
CA VAL A 29 6.02 3.53 -10.36
C VAL A 29 6.46 3.75 -11.81
N LEU A 30 6.99 4.93 -12.07
CA LEU A 30 7.62 5.29 -13.34
C LEU A 30 9.14 5.42 -13.14
N PRO A 31 9.94 5.39 -14.23
CA PRO A 31 11.37 5.66 -14.13
C PRO A 31 11.64 6.98 -13.40
N GLY A 32 12.67 7.04 -12.54
CA GLY A 32 12.91 8.18 -11.65
C GLY A 32 13.15 9.54 -12.33
N LYS A 33 13.41 9.56 -13.65
CA LYS A 33 13.55 10.77 -14.47
C LYS A 33 12.33 11.08 -15.33
N ALA A 34 11.18 10.44 -15.07
CA ALA A 34 9.94 10.71 -15.79
C ALA A 34 9.57 12.20 -15.64
N LYS A 35 9.14 12.81 -16.75
CA LYS A 35 8.77 14.23 -16.74
C LYS A 35 7.49 14.43 -15.90
N PRO A 36 7.37 15.56 -15.17
CA PRO A 36 6.20 15.81 -14.33
C PRO A 36 4.86 15.71 -15.06
N ASP A 37 4.78 16.17 -16.31
CA ASP A 37 3.55 16.09 -17.12
C ASP A 37 3.13 14.64 -17.41
N VAL A 38 4.11 13.75 -17.64
CA VAL A 38 3.86 12.31 -17.84
C VAL A 38 3.33 11.67 -16.56
N VAL A 39 3.92 12.01 -15.41
CA VAL A 39 3.48 11.51 -14.10
C VAL A 39 2.03 11.94 -13.82
N GLN A 40 1.70 13.21 -14.05
CA GLN A 40 0.34 13.72 -13.81
C GLN A 40 -0.69 13.09 -14.75
N ARG A 41 -0.36 12.93 -16.04
CA ARG A 41 -1.25 12.26 -17.00
C ARG A 41 -1.49 10.79 -16.63
N ALA A 42 -0.45 10.07 -16.23
CA ALA A 42 -0.58 8.69 -15.78
C ALA A 42 -1.45 8.59 -14.52
N ASN A 43 -1.20 9.45 -13.53
CA ASN A 43 -1.99 9.48 -12.29
C ASN A 43 -3.47 9.81 -12.54
N ALA A 44 -3.76 10.75 -13.44
CA ALA A 44 -5.14 11.05 -13.84
C ALA A 44 -5.84 9.85 -14.51
N ALA A 45 -5.13 9.11 -15.37
CA ALA A 45 -5.65 7.88 -15.96
C ALA A 45 -5.92 6.80 -14.91
N PHE A 46 -5.00 6.59 -13.96
CA PHE A 46 -5.22 5.67 -12.84
C PHE A 46 -6.40 6.07 -11.97
N LYS A 47 -6.59 7.36 -11.70
CA LYS A 47 -7.77 7.84 -10.94
C LYS A 47 -9.08 7.40 -11.59
N ALA A 48 -9.17 7.50 -12.92
CA ALA A 48 -10.35 7.10 -13.67
C ALA A 48 -10.57 5.58 -13.65
N VAL A 49 -9.50 4.80 -13.88
CA VAL A 49 -9.59 3.33 -13.95
C VAL A 49 -9.89 2.72 -12.57
N LEU A 50 -9.25 3.20 -11.51
CA LEU A 50 -9.45 2.69 -10.14
C LEU A 50 -10.85 3.01 -9.58
N ALA A 51 -11.63 3.86 -10.25
CA ALA A 51 -13.02 4.14 -9.90
C ALA A 51 -14.03 3.27 -10.67
N GLN A 52 -13.58 2.39 -11.57
CA GLN A 52 -14.47 1.54 -12.36
C GLN A 52 -15.02 0.39 -11.50
N PRO A 53 -16.35 0.20 -11.42
CA PRO A 53 -16.96 -0.85 -10.60
C PRO A 53 -16.44 -2.25 -10.92
N ASP A 54 -16.35 -2.61 -12.21
CA ASP A 54 -15.87 -3.93 -12.64
C ASP A 54 -14.44 -4.23 -12.15
N LEU A 55 -13.59 -3.20 -12.08
CA LEU A 55 -12.24 -3.33 -11.53
C LEU A 55 -12.27 -3.49 -10.00
N VAL A 56 -13.10 -2.70 -9.32
CA VAL A 56 -13.28 -2.80 -7.87
C VAL A 56 -13.80 -4.18 -7.49
N ASP A 57 -14.80 -4.70 -8.20
CA ASP A 57 -15.42 -6.00 -7.93
C ASP A 57 -14.43 -7.15 -8.17
N SER A 58 -13.70 -7.12 -9.29
CA SER A 58 -12.71 -8.15 -9.62
C SER A 58 -11.54 -8.19 -8.62
N TYR A 59 -11.06 -7.04 -8.17
CA TYR A 59 -10.02 -6.98 -7.13
C TYR A 59 -10.55 -7.37 -5.75
N SER A 60 -11.79 -7.00 -5.43
CA SER A 60 -12.43 -7.38 -4.17
C SER A 60 -12.63 -8.89 -4.06
N ALA A 61 -12.91 -9.57 -5.18
CA ALA A 61 -12.97 -11.03 -5.23
C ALA A 61 -11.63 -11.71 -4.90
N LEU A 62 -10.51 -11.00 -5.06
CA LEU A 62 -9.16 -11.44 -4.66
C LEU A 62 -8.80 -11.00 -3.23
N GLY A 63 -9.71 -10.36 -2.50
CA GLY A 63 -9.47 -9.83 -1.15
C GLY A 63 -8.65 -8.54 -1.13
N LEU A 64 -8.55 -7.83 -2.27
CA LEU A 64 -7.81 -6.57 -2.38
C LEU A 64 -8.75 -5.38 -2.23
N GLU A 65 -8.27 -4.32 -1.60
CA GLU A 65 -8.97 -3.04 -1.52
C GLU A 65 -8.38 -2.08 -2.55
N VAL A 66 -9.20 -1.65 -3.50
CA VAL A 66 -8.78 -0.69 -4.52
C VAL A 66 -8.68 0.70 -3.89
N ALA A 67 -7.48 1.28 -3.93
CA ALA A 67 -7.20 2.60 -3.39
C ALA A 67 -6.49 3.49 -4.43
N TYR A 68 -6.87 4.76 -4.46
CA TYR A 68 -6.20 5.79 -5.22
C TYR A 68 -5.28 6.62 -4.32
N SER A 69 -4.12 7.02 -4.86
CA SER A 69 -3.23 8.00 -4.25
C SER A 69 -2.72 9.00 -5.28
N THR A 70 -2.37 10.19 -4.83
CA THR A 70 -1.55 11.12 -5.62
C THR A 70 -0.09 10.64 -5.63
N PRO A 71 0.75 11.11 -6.58
CA PRO A 71 2.17 10.74 -6.59
C PRO A 71 2.90 11.13 -5.29
N GLY A 72 2.53 12.27 -4.69
CA GLY A 72 3.06 12.70 -3.40
C GLY A 72 2.65 11.77 -2.26
N GLN A 73 1.37 11.37 -2.21
CA GLN A 73 0.89 10.42 -1.20
C GLN A 73 1.60 9.06 -1.30
N LEU A 74 1.79 8.53 -2.51
CA LEU A 74 2.54 7.28 -2.70
C LEU A 74 4.01 7.42 -2.27
N THR A 75 4.61 8.59 -2.48
CA THR A 75 5.98 8.89 -2.00
C THR A 75 6.05 8.84 -0.47
N GLU A 76 5.09 9.45 0.22
CA GLU A 76 5.03 9.40 1.69
C GLU A 76 4.79 7.98 2.22
N ILE A 77 3.95 7.18 1.56
CA ILE A 77 3.73 5.77 1.90
C ILE A 77 5.04 4.98 1.79
N LEU A 78 5.73 5.12 0.65
CA LEU A 78 7.02 4.46 0.42
C LEU A 78 8.06 4.86 1.47
N LYS A 79 8.12 6.15 1.83
CA LYS A 79 9.05 6.67 2.82
C LYS A 79 8.76 6.09 4.21
N ALA A 80 7.52 6.17 4.66
CA ALA A 80 7.11 5.66 5.97
C ALA A 80 7.40 4.17 6.12
N ASP A 81 7.06 3.36 5.11
CA ASP A 81 7.30 1.92 5.16
C ASP A 81 8.80 1.61 5.09
N SER A 82 9.56 2.34 4.26
CA SER A 82 11.02 2.18 4.19
C SER A 82 11.71 2.50 5.52
N GLU A 83 11.20 3.49 6.27
CA GLU A 83 11.70 3.85 7.60
C GLU A 83 11.36 2.75 8.62
N GLU A 84 10.10 2.31 8.68
CA GLU A 84 9.64 1.24 9.57
C GLU A 84 10.45 -0.05 9.36
N TRP A 85 10.55 -0.52 8.11
CA TRP A 85 11.25 -1.77 7.80
C TRP A 85 12.76 -1.68 8.03
N ARG A 86 13.37 -0.51 7.77
CA ARG A 86 14.80 -0.29 8.08
C ARG A 86 15.07 -0.48 9.57
N ASP A 87 14.21 0.05 10.43
CA ASP A 87 14.37 -0.07 11.87
C ASP A 87 14.15 -1.51 12.35
N VAL A 88 13.16 -2.22 11.78
CA VAL A 88 12.95 -3.65 12.05
C VAL A 88 14.17 -4.48 11.66
N ILE A 89 14.67 -4.32 10.42
CA ILE A 89 15.83 -5.05 9.90
C ILE A 89 17.05 -4.87 10.80
N LYS A 90 17.36 -3.62 11.18
CA LYS A 90 18.48 -3.32 12.09
C LYS A 90 18.33 -3.97 13.46
N ARG A 91 17.11 -3.98 14.01
CA ARG A 91 16.85 -4.54 15.35
C ARG A 91 17.01 -6.06 15.39
N ILE A 92 16.59 -6.75 14.32
CA ILE A 92 16.60 -8.22 14.28
C ILE A 92 17.88 -8.80 13.64
N GLY A 93 18.75 -7.96 13.08
CA GLY A 93 19.99 -8.40 12.43
C GLY A 93 19.76 -9.17 11.13
N PHE A 94 18.63 -8.93 10.45
CA PHE A 94 18.28 -9.63 9.22
C PHE A 94 19.18 -9.17 8.06
N SER A 95 19.62 -10.11 7.22
CA SER A 95 20.21 -9.85 5.92
C SER A 95 19.49 -10.66 4.85
N ALA A 96 19.47 -10.20 3.59
CA ALA A 96 18.81 -10.96 2.52
C ALA A 96 19.51 -12.31 2.22
N GLU A 97 20.75 -12.48 2.67
CA GLU A 97 21.61 -13.65 2.41
C GLU A 97 21.63 -14.66 3.56
N SER A 98 21.01 -14.32 4.70
CA SER A 98 20.98 -15.15 5.92
C SER A 98 19.78 -16.08 5.99
#